data_AF-C5M2F3-F1
#
_entry.id   AF-C5M2F3-F1
#
_cell.length_a   1.000
_cell.length_b   1.000
_cell.length_c   1.000
_cell.angle_alpha   90.00
_cell.angle_beta   90.00
_cell.angle_gamma   90.00
#
_symmetry.space_group_name_H-M   'P 1'
#
loop_
_entity.id
_entity.type
_entity.pdbx_description
1 polymer ?
#
loop_
_entity_poly.entity_id
_entity_poly.type
_entity_poly.pdbx_seq_one_letter_code
_entity_poly.pdbx_strand_id
1 'polypeptide(L)'
;MIVVEEELDSGLSNFRLFTGYFCLLWYFCILVAAYSGFFEILFNFRTRPILYKHKDVDNQQQQEEIDEENEFYEGVTILRPIKGIDPELYSCLESSFLQNYPLDKLQILFCIDDESDPSISIIKKLLSKYPHIDANILISENYNSINKFSDDHYGPNPKVNNLSKGFLAAKYDILWIMDSNVWASSNILKNSVITLNKNLNMNRKMGNYRPVKLVHHVPLAVSIGNLNHNNDIVDLENMELTPTYSSSDESKCESESSGLTNRKTPSPRRVSIHESNDDSKLFKKLGANLDEMFLHTSHAKFYVSLNNLAIAPCVNGKSNMYRRSDLDQSVKLIPYKNSQFFKDTKVKQDAGYYTSLGIGHAIKFFARYIGEDNMIGIALWENCQGRTGLTGDVVVQPLISTQNNSVNDYIQRRVRWLRVRKYMVLLATLIEPTTESLICGLYGTYAISTVFFNGAWFNKSWFLFHMLIWIITDYVQYYTLINHSLDNSNINYIPTWLKGIPSKNYNFFKWFYIWLIREFLALPIWIIAMIGHEIDWRGKPFVIKKDLTAEEL
;
A
#
# COMPACT_ATOMS: atom_id res chain seq x y z
N MET A 1 -5.42 64.21 -19.99
CA MET A 1 -5.13 63.10 -20.92
C MET A 1 -3.62 62.96 -21.00
N ILE A 2 -3.02 62.38 -19.96
CA ILE A 2 -1.65 61.87 -19.97
C ILE A 2 -1.82 60.48 -19.39
N VAL A 3 -1.94 59.52 -20.31
CA VAL A 3 -1.97 58.10 -20.01
C VAL A 3 -0.52 57.77 -19.65
N VAL A 4 -0.26 57.55 -18.36
CA VAL A 4 0.93 56.85 -17.91
C VAL A 4 0.64 55.36 -18.13
N GLU A 5 0.80 54.92 -19.38
CA GLU A 5 1.12 53.52 -19.67
C GLU A 5 2.60 53.36 -19.33
N GLU A 6 2.89 53.11 -18.05
CA GLU A 6 4.10 52.37 -17.70
C GLU A 6 3.87 50.93 -18.18
N GLU A 7 4.13 50.67 -19.47
CA GLU A 7 4.54 49.34 -19.89
C GLU A 7 5.80 49.00 -19.10
N LEU A 8 5.62 48.16 -18.07
CA LEU A 8 6.68 47.40 -17.42
C LEU A 8 7.33 46.49 -18.47
N ASP A 9 8.16 47.07 -19.35
CA ASP A 9 9.03 46.32 -20.23
C ASP A 9 10.16 45.73 -19.37
N SER A 10 9.86 44.58 -18.76
CA SER A 10 10.71 43.88 -17.80
C SER A 10 12.09 43.46 -18.36
N GLY A 11 12.40 43.76 -19.62
CA GLY A 11 13.62 43.34 -20.32
C GLY A 11 13.74 41.83 -20.46
N LEU A 12 12.68 41.08 -20.14
CA LEU A 12 12.63 39.63 -20.17
C LEU A 12 12.18 39.15 -21.54
N SER A 13 12.81 38.09 -22.05
CA SER A 13 12.35 37.47 -23.28
C SER A 13 10.93 36.90 -23.12
N ASN A 14 10.13 36.95 -24.20
CA ASN A 14 8.80 36.36 -24.23
C ASN A 14 8.80 34.88 -23.82
N PHE A 15 9.86 34.15 -24.19
CA PHE A 15 10.05 32.75 -23.77
C PHE A 15 10.16 32.63 -22.24
N ARG A 16 10.94 33.51 -21.60
CA ARG A 16 11.14 33.49 -20.16
C ARG A 16 9.88 33.86 -19.38
N LEU A 17 9.13 34.84 -19.87
CA LEU A 17 7.83 35.18 -19.30
C LEU A 17 6.84 34.01 -19.44
N PHE A 18 6.77 33.40 -20.62
CA PHE A 18 5.93 32.24 -20.87
C PHE A 18 6.26 31.06 -19.94
N THR A 19 7.53 30.68 -19.82
CA THR A 19 7.95 29.60 -18.91
C THR A 19 7.72 29.97 -17.45
N GLY A 20 7.88 31.24 -17.07
CA GLY A 20 7.56 31.74 -15.74
C GLY A 20 6.09 31.52 -15.37
N TYR A 21 5.16 31.94 -16.24
CA TYR A 21 3.72 31.74 -16.02
C TYR A 21 3.31 30.27 -16.06
N PHE A 22 3.89 29.47 -16.96
CA PHE A 22 3.64 28.04 -17.01
C PHE A 22 4.06 27.34 -15.71
N CYS A 23 5.28 27.60 -15.23
CA CYS A 23 5.77 27.07 -13.97
C CYS A 23 4.96 27.58 -12.77
N LEU A 24 4.44 28.81 -12.82
CA LEU A 24 3.58 29.37 -11.77
C LEU A 24 2.25 28.61 -11.68
N LEU A 25 1.60 28.40 -12.81
CA LEU A 25 0.35 27.63 -12.89
C LEU A 25 0.58 26.18 -12.42
N TRP A 26 1.65 25.55 -12.89
CA TRP A 26 2.01 24.19 -12.48
C TRP A 26 2.26 24.09 -10.98
N TYR A 27 3.09 24.99 -10.44
CA TYR A 27 3.37 25.07 -9.01
C TYR A 27 2.09 25.20 -8.20
N PHE A 28 1.19 26.11 -8.60
CA PHE A 28 -0.09 26.28 -7.94
C PHE A 28 -0.95 25.01 -7.98
N CYS A 29 -1.04 24.33 -9.13
CA CYS A 29 -1.76 23.06 -9.24
C CYS A 29 -1.22 21.98 -8.28
N ILE A 30 0.11 21.85 -8.17
CA ILE A 30 0.73 20.90 -7.24
C ILE A 30 0.46 21.28 -5.79
N LEU A 31 0.54 22.56 -5.42
CA LEU A 31 0.22 23.02 -4.07
C LEU A 31 -1.24 22.73 -3.72
N VAL A 32 -2.19 22.98 -4.63
CA VAL A 32 -3.61 22.66 -4.42
C VAL A 32 -3.79 21.17 -4.17
N ALA A 33 -3.18 20.30 -5.00
CA ALA A 33 -3.26 18.86 -4.81
C ALA A 33 -2.64 18.41 -3.48
N ALA A 34 -1.44 18.90 -3.15
CA ALA A 34 -0.74 18.56 -1.92
C ALA A 34 -1.52 19.01 -0.67
N TYR A 35 -1.93 20.27 -0.62
CA TYR A 35 -2.60 20.81 0.56
C TYR A 35 -4.05 20.32 0.70
N SER A 36 -4.75 20.02 -0.40
CA SER A 36 -6.04 19.32 -0.34
C SER A 36 -5.91 17.98 0.38
N GLY A 37 -4.91 17.17 0.01
CA GLY A 37 -4.62 15.91 0.69
C GLY A 37 -4.22 16.07 2.16
N PHE A 38 -3.35 17.04 2.44
CA PHE A 38 -2.93 17.37 3.81
C PHE A 38 -4.12 17.75 4.71
N PHE A 39 -5.01 18.63 4.24
CA PHE A 39 -6.18 19.04 5.01
C PHE A 39 -7.17 17.88 5.19
N GLU A 40 -7.37 17.05 4.17
CA GLU A 40 -8.23 15.87 4.27
C GLU A 40 -7.67 14.87 5.30
N ILE A 41 -6.34 14.68 5.36
CA ILE A 41 -5.71 13.89 6.43
C ILE A 41 -5.93 14.55 7.80
N LEU A 42 -5.68 15.86 7.90
CA LEU A 42 -5.79 16.58 9.14
C LEU A 42 -7.21 16.60 9.72
N PHE A 43 -8.25 16.57 8.89
CA PHE A 43 -9.64 16.61 9.36
C PHE A 43 -10.25 15.22 9.55
N ASN A 44 -9.94 14.24 8.69
CA ASN A 44 -10.60 12.93 8.73
C ASN A 44 -9.82 11.85 9.48
N PHE A 45 -8.52 12.05 9.77
CA PHE A 45 -7.67 11.04 10.40
C PHE A 45 -7.19 11.43 11.80
N ARG A 46 -7.80 12.42 12.45
CA ARG A 46 -7.46 12.75 13.86
C ARG A 46 -7.92 11.68 14.86
N THR A 47 -9.03 11.02 14.55
CA THR A 47 -9.64 9.97 15.36
C THR A 47 -10.13 8.87 14.44
N ARG A 48 -10.25 7.64 14.94
CA ARG A 48 -10.82 6.55 14.14
C ARG A 48 -12.29 6.82 13.79
N PRO A 49 -12.71 6.62 12.53
CA PRO A 49 -14.09 6.86 12.13
C PRO A 49 -15.04 5.82 12.74
N ILE A 50 -16.23 6.28 13.14
CA ILE A 50 -17.38 5.43 13.44
C ILE A 50 -18.46 5.80 12.42
N LEU A 51 -18.75 4.90 11.49
CA LEU A 51 -19.77 5.15 10.46
C LEU A 51 -21.15 4.56 10.82
N TYR A 52 -21.23 3.87 11.96
CA TYR A 52 -22.47 3.38 12.56
C TYR A 52 -22.89 4.31 13.71
N LYS A 53 -24.20 4.53 13.90
CA LYS A 53 -24.72 5.36 14.99
C LYS A 53 -25.14 4.44 16.14
N HIS A 54 -24.44 4.47 17.27
CA HIS A 54 -25.13 4.18 18.53
C HIS A 54 -26.07 5.35 18.81
N LYS A 55 -27.37 5.09 18.92
CA LYS A 55 -28.21 5.98 19.72
C LYS A 55 -28.01 5.57 21.17
N ASP A 56 -27.87 6.55 22.07
CA ASP A 56 -27.92 6.28 23.51
C ASP A 56 -29.34 5.84 23.86
N VAL A 57 -29.56 4.54 24.02
CA VAL A 57 -30.87 3.96 24.33
C VAL A 57 -30.74 2.90 25.43
N ASP A 58 -31.76 2.79 26.29
CA ASP A 58 -31.86 1.88 27.44
C ASP A 58 -31.64 0.39 27.08
N ASN A 59 -31.12 -0.38 28.05
CA ASN A 59 -30.60 -1.76 27.91
C ASN A 59 -31.53 -2.81 27.27
N GLN A 60 -32.86 -2.61 27.25
CA GLN A 60 -33.79 -3.55 26.60
C GLN A 60 -34.00 -3.26 25.11
N GLN A 61 -33.96 -1.99 24.71
CA GLN A 61 -34.02 -1.59 23.29
C GLN A 61 -32.68 -1.84 22.58
N GLN A 62 -31.57 -1.90 23.33
CA GLN A 62 -30.26 -2.28 22.78
C GLN A 62 -30.26 -3.67 22.14
N GLN A 63 -30.93 -4.67 22.73
CA GLN A 63 -30.89 -6.03 22.19
C GLN A 63 -31.69 -6.16 20.88
N GLU A 64 -32.88 -5.54 20.80
CA GLU A 64 -33.68 -5.49 19.57
C GLU A 64 -33.01 -4.64 18.47
N GLU A 65 -32.36 -3.52 18.83
CA GLU A 65 -31.58 -2.72 17.88
C GLU A 65 -30.32 -3.46 17.40
N ILE A 66 -29.65 -4.25 18.23
CA ILE A 66 -28.50 -5.10 17.82
C ILE A 66 -28.94 -6.14 16.79
N ASP A 67 -30.12 -6.72 16.95
CA ASP A 67 -30.66 -7.73 16.02
C ASP A 67 -31.07 -7.08 14.69
N GLU A 68 -31.71 -5.89 14.68
CA GLU A 68 -31.94 -5.10 13.47
C GLU A 68 -30.63 -4.59 12.82
N GLU A 69 -29.61 -4.21 13.62
CA GLU A 69 -28.30 -3.78 13.17
C GLU A 69 -27.54 -4.93 12.49
N ASN A 70 -27.60 -6.13 13.07
CA ASN A 70 -27.01 -7.33 12.49
C ASN A 70 -27.68 -7.69 11.16
N GLU A 71 -28.99 -7.46 11.01
CA GLU A 71 -29.72 -7.67 9.77
C GLU A 71 -29.26 -6.71 8.65
N PHE A 72 -28.85 -5.48 9.01
CA PHE A 72 -28.39 -4.44 8.08
C PHE A 72 -27.07 -4.75 7.35
N TYR A 73 -26.20 -5.57 7.94
CA TYR A 73 -24.90 -5.89 7.36
C TYR A 73 -24.98 -7.06 6.38
N GLU A 74 -24.37 -6.92 5.20
CA GLU A 74 -24.23 -8.02 4.23
C GLU A 74 -23.15 -9.01 4.66
N GLY A 75 -23.21 -10.26 4.19
CA GLY A 75 -22.12 -11.19 4.44
C GLY A 75 -20.81 -10.77 3.75
N VAL A 76 -19.67 -11.02 4.39
CA VAL A 76 -18.33 -10.72 3.86
C VAL A 76 -17.40 -11.92 3.98
N THR A 77 -16.67 -12.21 2.90
CA THR A 77 -15.54 -13.15 2.93
C THR A 77 -14.22 -12.38 2.88
N ILE A 78 -13.39 -12.52 3.91
CA ILE A 78 -12.01 -12.01 3.95
C ILE A 78 -11.10 -13.02 3.25
N LEU A 79 -10.35 -12.56 2.25
CA LEU A 79 -9.37 -13.37 1.51
C LEU A 79 -7.96 -12.91 1.83
N ARG A 80 -7.15 -13.80 2.40
CA ARG A 80 -5.74 -13.56 2.74
C ARG A 80 -4.84 -14.49 1.91
N PRO A 81 -4.19 -14.01 0.83
CA PRO A 81 -3.17 -14.78 0.14
C PRO A 81 -1.88 -14.74 0.97
N ILE A 82 -1.32 -15.91 1.27
CA ILE A 82 -0.15 -16.05 2.13
C ILE A 82 0.97 -16.77 1.38
N LYS A 83 2.21 -16.33 1.63
CA LYS A 83 3.43 -17.02 1.23
C LYS A 83 4.55 -16.71 2.23
N GLY A 84 4.98 -17.73 2.96
CA GLY A 84 6.03 -17.64 3.97
C GLY A 84 5.64 -16.85 5.22
N ILE A 85 6.64 -16.48 6.01
CA ILE A 85 6.50 -15.72 7.26
C ILE A 85 6.85 -14.25 7.03
N ASP A 86 5.93 -13.36 7.38
CA ASP A 86 6.17 -11.91 7.43
C ASP A 86 6.41 -11.43 8.87
N PRO A 87 7.01 -10.24 9.06
CA PRO A 87 6.98 -9.55 10.34
C PRO A 87 5.60 -9.53 10.98
N GLU A 88 5.51 -9.92 12.25
CA GLU A 88 4.27 -9.88 13.03
C GLU A 88 3.08 -10.59 12.36
N LEU A 89 3.35 -11.60 11.52
CA LEU A 89 2.34 -12.29 10.71
C LEU A 89 1.18 -12.81 11.58
N TYR A 90 1.46 -13.37 12.76
CA TYR A 90 0.42 -13.84 13.68
C TYR A 90 -0.61 -12.74 13.97
N SER A 91 -0.16 -11.56 14.40
CA SER A 91 -1.04 -10.45 14.75
C SER A 91 -1.76 -9.85 13.53
N CYS A 92 -1.10 -9.83 12.36
CA CYS A 92 -1.70 -9.35 11.12
C CYS A 92 -2.84 -10.26 10.68
N LEU A 93 -2.65 -11.59 10.75
CA LEU A 93 -3.71 -12.56 10.44
C LEU A 93 -4.82 -12.54 11.51
N GLU A 94 -4.44 -12.48 12.79
CA GLU A 94 -5.37 -12.38 13.93
C GLU A 94 -6.32 -11.19 13.80
N SER A 95 -5.86 -10.07 13.22
CA SER A 95 -6.72 -8.90 12.99
C SER A 95 -7.98 -9.19 12.16
N SER A 96 -7.98 -10.27 11.36
CA SER A 96 -9.16 -10.73 10.61
C SER A 96 -10.21 -11.36 11.52
N PHE A 97 -9.79 -12.07 12.58
CA PHE A 97 -10.67 -12.69 13.57
C PHE A 97 -11.21 -11.66 14.58
N LEU A 98 -10.46 -10.57 14.81
CA LEU A 98 -10.81 -9.52 15.76
C LEU A 98 -11.73 -8.43 15.18
N GLN A 99 -12.29 -8.63 13.99
CA GLN A 99 -13.25 -7.70 13.42
C GLN A 99 -14.55 -7.72 14.22
N ASN A 100 -15.05 -6.54 14.57
CA ASN A 100 -16.35 -6.34 15.18
C ASN A 100 -17.42 -6.46 14.10
N TYR A 101 -17.81 -7.68 13.74
CA TYR A 101 -18.76 -7.99 12.67
C TYR A 101 -19.65 -9.17 13.07
N PRO A 102 -20.91 -9.28 12.57
CA PRO A 102 -21.75 -10.44 12.88
C PRO A 102 -21.07 -11.74 12.44
N LEU A 103 -20.88 -12.66 13.40
CA LEU A 103 -20.07 -13.87 13.20
C LEU A 103 -20.67 -14.82 12.16
N ASP A 104 -21.99 -14.90 12.10
CA ASP A 104 -22.74 -15.68 11.10
C ASP A 104 -22.60 -15.12 9.68
N LYS A 105 -22.20 -13.85 9.55
CA LYS A 105 -22.00 -13.12 8.28
C LYS A 105 -20.53 -12.91 7.91
N LEU A 106 -19.60 -13.48 8.68
CA LEU A 106 -18.16 -13.38 8.44
C LEU A 106 -17.58 -14.73 8.03
N GLN A 107 -16.82 -14.75 6.94
CA GLN A 107 -15.98 -15.88 6.55
C GLN A 107 -14.53 -15.40 6.35
N ILE A 108 -13.56 -16.23 6.71
CA ILE A 108 -12.12 -15.95 6.52
C ILE A 108 -11.47 -17.10 5.76
N LEU A 109 -10.87 -16.83 4.61
CA LEU A 109 -10.17 -17.83 3.81
C LEU A 109 -8.69 -17.47 3.66
N PHE A 110 -7.83 -18.35 4.17
CA PHE A 110 -6.39 -18.27 4.02
C PHE A 110 -5.96 -19.07 2.80
N CYS A 111 -5.52 -18.38 1.74
CA CYS A 111 -5.11 -19.01 0.50
C CYS A 111 -3.60 -19.25 0.52
N ILE A 112 -3.19 -20.50 0.38
CA ILE A 112 -1.80 -20.95 0.40
C ILE A 112 -1.56 -21.79 -0.84
N ASP A 113 -0.37 -21.67 -1.44
CA ASP A 113 -0.03 -22.40 -2.65
C ASP A 113 0.66 -23.73 -2.33
N ASP A 114 1.60 -23.70 -1.39
CA ASP A 114 2.45 -24.82 -1.00
C ASP A 114 1.98 -25.39 0.36
N GLU A 115 1.67 -26.69 0.42
CA GLU A 115 1.26 -27.37 1.66
C GLU A 115 2.36 -27.40 2.73
N SER A 116 3.61 -27.17 2.35
CA SER A 116 4.77 -27.09 3.25
C SER A 116 5.04 -25.68 3.76
N ASP A 117 4.21 -24.69 3.40
CA ASP A 117 4.41 -23.29 3.80
C ASP A 117 4.42 -23.13 5.34
N PRO A 118 5.46 -22.51 5.92
CA PRO A 118 5.60 -22.39 7.37
C PRO A 118 4.45 -21.61 8.04
N SER A 119 3.76 -20.75 7.31
CA SER A 119 2.62 -19.97 7.82
C SER A 119 1.44 -20.83 8.26
N ILE A 120 1.31 -22.06 7.74
CA ILE A 120 0.22 -22.99 8.09
C ILE A 120 0.18 -23.24 9.60
N SER A 121 1.33 -23.33 10.25
CA SER A 121 1.41 -23.55 11.70
C SER A 121 0.84 -22.38 12.50
N ILE A 122 1.06 -21.15 12.04
CA ILE A 122 0.50 -19.93 12.64
C ILE A 122 -1.02 -19.91 12.45
N ILE A 123 -1.49 -20.22 11.25
CA ILE A 123 -2.93 -20.20 10.93
C ILE A 123 -3.67 -21.27 11.74
N LYS A 124 -3.14 -22.49 11.84
CA LYS A 124 -3.72 -23.56 12.68
C LYS A 124 -3.88 -23.13 14.14
N LYS A 125 -2.93 -22.38 14.70
CA LYS A 125 -3.05 -21.80 16.05
C LYS A 125 -4.21 -20.81 16.13
N LEU A 126 -4.35 -19.93 15.14
CA LEU A 126 -5.47 -18.97 15.09
C LEU A 126 -6.82 -19.68 14.95
N LEU A 127 -6.93 -20.70 14.08
CA LEU A 127 -8.14 -21.51 13.95
C LEU A 127 -8.51 -22.20 15.27
N SER A 128 -7.52 -22.73 16.00
CA SER A 128 -7.76 -23.33 17.32
C SER A 128 -8.16 -22.31 18.39
N LYS A 129 -7.68 -21.06 18.28
CA LYS A 129 -7.98 -19.96 19.20
C LYS A 129 -9.38 -19.37 18.97
N TYR A 130 -9.86 -19.37 17.73
CA TYR A 130 -11.15 -18.80 17.33
C TYR A 130 -12.05 -19.82 16.64
N PRO A 131 -12.43 -20.94 17.30
CA PRO A 131 -13.17 -22.04 16.67
C PRO A 131 -14.62 -21.70 16.29
N HIS A 132 -15.13 -20.55 16.76
CA HIS A 132 -16.49 -20.07 16.53
C HIS A 132 -16.61 -19.18 15.27
N ILE A 133 -15.49 -18.87 14.61
CA ILE A 133 -15.46 -18.06 13.39
C ILE A 133 -15.31 -19.00 12.19
N ASP A 134 -16.11 -18.81 11.13
CA ASP A 134 -15.98 -19.57 9.87
C ASP A 134 -14.67 -19.19 9.17
N ALA A 135 -13.62 -19.98 9.43
CA ALA A 135 -12.28 -19.72 8.95
C ALA A 135 -11.61 -21.01 8.46
N ASN A 136 -11.09 -21.00 7.23
CA ASN A 136 -10.51 -22.19 6.59
C ASN A 136 -9.18 -21.88 5.87
N ILE A 137 -8.33 -22.90 5.78
CA ILE A 137 -7.13 -22.89 4.93
C ILE A 137 -7.49 -23.54 3.59
N LEU A 138 -7.18 -22.86 2.50
CA LEU A 138 -7.28 -23.40 1.14
C LEU A 138 -5.87 -23.57 0.60
N ILE A 139 -5.53 -24.80 0.21
CA ILE A 139 -4.21 -25.17 -0.34
C ILE A 139 -4.40 -25.54 -1.82
N SER A 140 -3.52 -25.06 -2.69
CA SER A 140 -3.56 -25.45 -4.11
C SER A 140 -3.19 -26.93 -4.29
N GLU A 141 -3.78 -27.58 -5.30
CA GLU A 141 -3.42 -28.96 -5.65
C GLU A 141 -2.17 -29.02 -6.53
N ASN A 142 -1.45 -30.14 -6.46
CA ASN A 142 -0.30 -30.49 -7.31
C ASN A 142 0.83 -29.44 -7.35
N TYR A 143 1.12 -28.78 -6.21
CA TYR A 143 2.23 -27.84 -6.13
C TYR A 143 3.58 -28.52 -6.38
N ASN A 144 4.34 -27.97 -7.33
CA ASN A 144 5.68 -28.44 -7.69
C ASN A 144 6.73 -27.48 -7.13
N SER A 145 7.56 -27.98 -6.21
CA SER A 145 8.57 -27.20 -5.50
C SER A 145 9.72 -26.70 -6.38
N ILE A 146 9.95 -27.31 -7.55
CA ILE A 146 11.02 -26.94 -8.49
C ILE A 146 10.62 -25.72 -9.31
N ASN A 147 9.47 -25.79 -9.99
CA ASN A 147 9.01 -24.68 -10.83
C ASN A 147 8.16 -23.64 -10.06
N LYS A 148 7.76 -23.95 -8.82
CA LYS A 148 6.93 -23.13 -7.93
C LYS A 148 5.54 -22.84 -8.51
N PHE A 149 4.96 -23.81 -9.20
CA PHE A 149 3.61 -23.75 -9.76
C PHE A 149 2.72 -24.87 -9.21
N SER A 150 1.43 -24.58 -9.09
CA SER A 150 0.35 -25.52 -8.79
C SER A 150 -0.66 -25.54 -9.94
N ASP A 151 -1.74 -26.31 -9.79
CA ASP A 151 -2.86 -26.29 -10.72
C ASP A 151 -3.55 -24.92 -10.81
N ASP A 152 -3.41 -24.09 -9.78
CA ASP A 152 -3.92 -22.71 -9.73
C ASP A 152 -2.99 -21.69 -10.40
N HIS A 153 -2.36 -22.06 -11.52
CA HIS A 153 -1.49 -21.18 -12.28
C HIS A 153 -2.19 -20.57 -13.50
N TYR A 154 -2.56 -19.28 -13.43
CA TYR A 154 -3.30 -18.57 -14.48
C TYR A 154 -2.51 -17.42 -15.14
N GLY A 155 -1.31 -17.13 -14.61
CA GLY A 155 -0.45 -16.07 -15.11
C GLY A 155 0.76 -15.79 -14.21
N PRO A 156 1.56 -14.76 -14.55
CA PRO A 156 2.78 -14.37 -13.83
C PRO A 156 2.52 -13.81 -12.42
N ASN A 157 1.31 -13.40 -12.06
CA ASN A 157 1.02 -12.86 -10.73
C ASN A 157 0.68 -13.98 -9.74
N PRO A 158 1.61 -14.34 -8.83
CA PRO A 158 1.40 -15.44 -7.90
C PRO A 158 0.36 -15.11 -6.82
N LYS A 159 0.09 -13.83 -6.55
CA LYS A 159 -0.96 -13.43 -5.59
C LYS A 159 -2.33 -13.76 -6.16
N VAL A 160 -2.58 -13.41 -7.42
CA VAL A 160 -3.86 -13.69 -8.09
C VAL A 160 -4.07 -15.19 -8.29
N ASN A 161 -3.02 -15.91 -8.71
CA ASN A 161 -3.02 -17.38 -8.78
C ASN A 161 -3.50 -17.98 -7.46
N ASN A 162 -2.88 -17.56 -6.35
CA ASN A 162 -3.24 -18.04 -5.02
C ASN A 162 -4.66 -17.61 -4.59
N LEU A 163 -5.10 -16.38 -4.89
CA LEU A 163 -6.44 -15.87 -4.57
C LEU A 163 -7.57 -16.57 -5.31
N SER A 164 -7.31 -17.12 -6.50
CA SER A 164 -8.34 -17.65 -7.39
C SER A 164 -9.25 -18.70 -6.73
N LYS A 165 -8.67 -19.65 -5.97
CA LYS A 165 -9.43 -20.64 -5.18
C LYS A 165 -10.29 -20.00 -4.10
N GLY A 166 -9.80 -18.92 -3.47
CA GLY A 166 -10.56 -18.15 -2.49
C GLY A 166 -11.79 -17.48 -3.10
N PHE A 167 -11.69 -16.97 -4.33
CA PHE A 167 -12.83 -16.39 -5.05
C PHE A 167 -13.93 -17.41 -5.36
N LEU A 168 -13.55 -18.65 -5.65
CA LEU A 168 -14.51 -19.74 -5.93
C LEU A 168 -15.15 -20.27 -4.64
N ALA A 169 -14.36 -20.41 -3.57
CA ALA A 169 -14.81 -20.90 -2.28
C ALA A 169 -15.58 -19.87 -1.43
N ALA A 170 -15.49 -18.57 -1.77
CA ALA A 170 -16.14 -17.51 -1.02
C ALA A 170 -17.66 -17.69 -0.95
N LYS A 171 -18.18 -17.73 0.29
CA LYS A 171 -19.60 -17.86 0.63
C LYS A 171 -20.38 -16.59 0.27
N TYR A 172 -19.77 -15.43 0.43
CA TYR A 172 -20.43 -14.14 0.27
C TYR A 172 -19.97 -13.39 -0.99
N ASP A 173 -20.78 -12.42 -1.44
CA ASP A 173 -20.47 -11.62 -2.62
C ASP A 173 -19.50 -10.48 -2.33
N ILE A 174 -19.55 -9.87 -1.13
CA ILE A 174 -18.56 -8.89 -0.71
C ILE A 174 -17.28 -9.63 -0.33
N LEU A 175 -16.20 -9.34 -1.04
CA LEU A 175 -14.88 -9.88 -0.79
C LEU A 175 -13.98 -8.77 -0.24
N TRP A 176 -13.27 -9.05 0.85
CA TRP A 176 -12.25 -8.17 1.39
C TRP A 176 -10.87 -8.82 1.26
N ILE A 177 -10.12 -8.36 0.27
CA ILE A 177 -8.81 -8.89 -0.09
C ILE A 177 -7.78 -8.09 0.70
N MET A 178 -7.00 -8.78 1.51
CA MET A 178 -5.98 -8.17 2.36
C MET A 178 -4.66 -8.94 2.26
N ASP A 179 -3.54 -8.23 2.19
CA ASP A 179 -2.22 -8.88 2.21
C ASP A 179 -1.94 -9.54 3.57
N SER A 180 -1.11 -10.59 3.60
CA SER A 180 -0.77 -11.35 4.83
C SER A 180 -0.15 -10.49 5.93
N ASN A 181 0.68 -9.52 5.54
CA ASN A 181 1.44 -8.64 6.43
C ASN A 181 0.75 -7.31 6.73
N VAL A 182 -0.57 -7.28 6.65
CA VAL A 182 -1.36 -6.07 6.90
C VAL A 182 -2.24 -6.27 8.14
N TRP A 183 -2.03 -5.42 9.13
CA TRP A 183 -2.91 -5.31 10.29
C TRP A 183 -4.00 -4.26 10.05
N ALA A 184 -5.21 -4.56 10.51
CA ALA A 184 -6.35 -3.64 10.41
C ALA A 184 -7.16 -3.60 11.71
N SER A 185 -7.68 -2.43 12.05
CA SER A 185 -8.46 -2.21 13.29
C SER A 185 -9.80 -2.95 13.28
N SER A 186 -10.35 -3.23 14.46
CA SER A 186 -11.55 -4.08 14.61
C SER A 186 -12.83 -3.53 13.95
N ASN A 187 -12.95 -2.21 13.77
CA ASN A 187 -14.16 -1.60 13.19
C ASN A 187 -14.06 -1.32 11.68
N ILE A 188 -12.91 -1.57 11.05
CA ILE A 188 -12.67 -1.21 9.65
C ILE A 188 -13.59 -1.99 8.70
N LEU A 189 -13.95 -3.24 9.02
CA LEU A 189 -14.86 -4.05 8.21
C LEU A 189 -16.26 -3.44 8.15
N LYS A 190 -16.85 -3.10 9.31
CA LYS A 190 -18.15 -2.40 9.38
C LYS A 190 -18.12 -1.10 8.59
N ASN A 191 -17.10 -0.27 8.83
CA ASN A 191 -16.95 1.01 8.12
C ASN A 191 -16.85 0.80 6.60
N SER A 192 -16.15 -0.25 6.16
CA SER A 192 -15.96 -0.55 4.74
C SER A 192 -17.25 -1.00 4.07
N VAL A 193 -18.02 -1.88 4.71
CA VAL A 193 -19.32 -2.34 4.19
C VAL A 193 -20.31 -1.18 4.13
N ILE A 194 -20.36 -0.33 5.17
CA ILE A 194 -21.20 0.88 5.16
C ILE A 194 -20.79 1.82 4.02
N THR A 195 -19.49 2.02 3.83
CA THR A 195 -18.95 2.90 2.77
C THR A 195 -19.35 2.39 1.39
N LEU A 196 -19.21 1.09 1.16
CA LEU A 196 -19.58 0.42 -0.08
C LEU A 196 -21.08 0.53 -0.35
N ASN A 197 -21.92 0.28 0.66
CA ASN A 197 -23.37 0.19 0.51
C ASN A 197 -24.05 1.56 0.45
N LYS A 198 -23.57 2.52 1.24
CA LYS A 198 -24.15 3.88 1.31
C LYS A 198 -23.49 4.87 0.35
N ASN A 199 -22.60 4.40 -0.54
CA ASN A 199 -21.90 5.23 -1.52
C ASN A 199 -21.13 6.38 -0.87
N LEU A 200 -20.25 6.06 0.09
CA LEU A 200 -19.52 7.06 0.89
C LEU A 200 -18.06 7.23 0.45
N ASN A 201 -17.49 8.40 0.72
CA ASN A 201 -16.06 8.64 0.70
C ASN A 201 -15.67 9.55 1.87
N MET A 202 -14.92 9.01 2.82
CA MET A 202 -14.62 9.60 4.13
C MET A 202 -15.88 10.18 4.79
N ASN A 203 -16.87 9.31 5.01
CA ASN A 203 -18.19 9.65 5.59
C ASN A 203 -19.05 10.66 4.79
N ARG A 204 -18.60 11.11 3.62
CA ARG A 204 -19.40 11.99 2.75
C ARG A 204 -20.17 11.16 1.74
N LYS A 205 -21.48 11.38 1.61
CA LYS A 205 -22.29 10.71 0.59
C LYS A 205 -21.93 11.23 -0.79
N MET A 206 -21.61 10.32 -1.69
CA MET A 206 -21.27 10.62 -3.08
C MET A 206 -22.52 10.72 -3.94
N GLY A 207 -22.42 11.49 -5.03
CA GLY A 207 -23.48 11.57 -6.03
C GLY A 207 -23.73 10.21 -6.71
N ASN A 208 -24.90 10.05 -7.32
CA ASN A 208 -25.32 8.78 -7.91
C ASN A 208 -24.72 8.50 -9.31
N TYR A 209 -23.95 9.42 -9.88
CA TYR A 209 -23.40 9.27 -11.24
C TYR A 209 -22.38 8.12 -11.35
N ARG A 210 -21.53 7.96 -10.34
CA ARG A 210 -20.59 6.83 -10.22
C ARG A 210 -20.66 6.29 -8.81
N PRO A 211 -21.31 5.13 -8.55
CA PRO A 211 -21.38 4.55 -7.22
C PRO A 211 -20.03 3.96 -6.79
N VAL A 212 -19.78 3.95 -5.49
CA VAL A 212 -18.63 3.24 -4.89
C VAL A 212 -18.77 1.74 -5.17
N LYS A 213 -17.80 1.20 -5.90
CA LYS A 213 -17.71 -0.23 -6.27
C LYS A 213 -16.48 -0.91 -5.67
N LEU A 214 -15.54 -0.12 -5.17
CA LEU A 214 -14.33 -0.56 -4.50
C LEU A 214 -14.06 0.33 -3.30
N VAL A 215 -13.94 -0.27 -2.12
CA VAL A 215 -13.48 0.39 -0.90
C VAL A 215 -12.06 -0.03 -0.60
N HIS A 216 -11.24 0.92 -0.17
CA HIS A 216 -9.84 0.70 0.17
C HIS A 216 -9.43 1.63 1.30
N HIS A 217 -8.22 1.44 1.81
CA HIS A 217 -7.73 2.13 3.00
C HIS A 217 -6.40 2.82 2.73
N VAL A 218 -6.10 3.87 3.50
CA VAL A 218 -4.80 4.53 3.40
C VAL A 218 -3.73 3.55 3.92
N PRO A 219 -2.76 3.16 3.09
CA PRO A 219 -1.76 2.19 3.48
C PRO A 219 -0.61 2.90 4.21
N LEU A 220 -0.34 2.46 5.42
CA LEU A 220 0.81 2.88 6.21
C LEU A 220 1.74 1.70 6.42
N ALA A 221 3.02 1.99 6.61
CA ALA A 221 3.96 1.01 7.13
C ALA A 221 4.72 1.60 8.29
N VAL A 222 5.01 0.81 9.30
CA VAL A 222 5.74 1.25 10.49
C VAL A 222 6.98 0.41 10.70
N SER A 223 8.08 1.09 10.99
CA SER A 223 9.34 0.44 11.31
C SER A 223 9.27 -0.07 12.74
N ILE A 224 9.33 -1.39 12.92
CA ILE A 224 9.40 -2.02 14.24
C ILE A 224 10.86 -2.30 14.60
N GLY A 225 11.21 -2.04 15.86
CA GLY A 225 12.51 -2.41 16.40
C GLY A 225 12.58 -3.92 16.66
N ASN A 226 13.78 -4.47 16.86
CA ASN A 226 13.93 -5.79 17.46
C ASN A 226 13.40 -5.70 18.90
N LEU A 227 12.12 -5.99 19.10
CA LEU A 227 11.59 -6.20 20.43
C LEU A 227 12.23 -7.48 20.95
N ASN A 228 13.02 -7.38 22.01
CA ASN A 228 13.40 -8.54 22.82
C ASN A 228 12.09 -9.08 23.42
N HIS A 229 11.42 -9.98 22.71
CA HIS A 229 10.23 -10.68 23.18
C HIS A 229 10.64 -11.65 24.28
N ASN A 230 10.79 -11.15 25.51
CA ASN A 230 11.05 -11.99 26.66
C ASN A 230 9.79 -12.59 27.28
N ASN A 231 8.58 -12.20 26.88
CA ASN A 231 7.36 -12.82 27.38
C ASN A 231 6.27 -12.76 26.28
N ASP A 232 5.76 -13.94 25.92
CA ASP A 232 4.56 -14.24 25.11
C ASP A 232 4.83 -15.07 23.82
N ILE A 233 5.15 -16.36 24.06
CA ILE A 233 4.68 -17.57 23.38
C ILE A 233 4.51 -17.49 21.85
N VAL A 234 5.60 -17.74 21.13
CA VAL A 234 5.82 -18.85 20.16
C VAL A 234 7.35 -18.91 19.99
N ASP A 235 7.96 -20.10 19.95
CA ASP A 235 9.35 -20.30 19.53
C ASP A 235 9.54 -19.83 18.07
N LEU A 236 9.55 -18.52 17.86
CA LEU A 236 9.80 -17.84 16.59
C LEU A 236 11.30 -17.72 16.31
N GLU A 237 12.16 -18.06 17.29
CA GLU A 237 13.62 -18.02 17.15
C GLU A 237 14.17 -18.96 16.06
N ASN A 238 13.36 -19.91 15.56
CA ASN A 238 13.78 -20.89 14.55
C ASN A 238 13.10 -20.76 13.17
N MET A 239 12.27 -19.74 12.93
CA MET A 239 11.64 -19.53 11.61
C MET A 239 12.31 -18.36 10.87
N GLU A 240 12.93 -18.65 9.73
CA GLU A 240 13.48 -17.62 8.85
C GLU A 240 12.34 -16.78 8.25
N LEU A 241 12.44 -15.46 8.44
CA LEU A 241 11.54 -14.50 7.81
C LEU A 241 11.66 -14.60 6.29
N THR A 242 10.52 -14.49 5.60
CA THR A 242 10.50 -14.41 4.14
C THR A 242 11.38 -13.24 3.71
N PRO A 243 12.41 -13.47 2.87
CA PRO A 243 13.25 -12.41 2.40
C PRO A 243 12.42 -11.35 1.68
N THR A 244 12.59 -10.08 2.04
CA THR A 244 11.94 -8.98 1.30
C THR A 244 12.48 -8.84 -0.14
N TYR A 245 13.64 -9.47 -0.39
CA TYR A 245 14.28 -9.80 -1.67
C TYR A 245 15.08 -11.10 -1.53
N SER A 246 15.17 -11.90 -2.58
CA SER A 246 16.12 -13.03 -2.62
C SER A 246 17.53 -12.49 -2.83
N SER A 247 18.43 -12.74 -1.87
CA SER A 247 19.86 -12.53 -2.04
C SER A 247 20.40 -13.51 -3.08
N SER A 248 20.62 -13.05 -4.31
CA SER A 248 21.62 -13.64 -5.18
C SER A 248 22.95 -12.97 -4.83
N ASP A 249 23.72 -13.60 -3.94
CA ASP A 249 25.18 -13.54 -3.90
C ASP A 249 25.67 -14.29 -2.65
N GLU A 250 25.85 -15.61 -2.80
CA GLU A 250 26.97 -16.40 -2.26
C GLU A 250 26.77 -17.87 -2.64
N SER A 251 26.91 -18.17 -3.93
CA SER A 251 27.24 -19.53 -4.39
C SER A 251 28.61 -19.50 -5.03
N LYS A 252 29.67 -19.41 -4.22
CA LYS A 252 30.97 -19.93 -4.64
C LYS A 252 30.93 -21.44 -4.43
N CYS A 253 30.70 -22.15 -5.52
CA CYS A 253 31.16 -23.52 -5.67
C CYS A 253 32.68 -23.51 -5.51
N GLU A 254 33.20 -24.12 -4.45
CA GLU A 254 34.53 -24.70 -4.48
C GLU A 254 34.44 -26.18 -4.14
N SER A 255 35.02 -26.93 -5.05
CA SER A 255 35.05 -28.36 -5.25
C SER A 255 35.70 -29.14 -4.11
N GLU A 256 35.27 -30.40 -4.00
CA GLU A 256 35.89 -31.45 -3.21
C GLU A 256 37.41 -31.55 -3.45
N SER A 257 38.19 -31.48 -2.36
CA SER A 257 39.46 -32.21 -2.26
C SER A 257 39.76 -32.59 -0.80
N SER A 258 39.68 -33.89 -0.53
CA SER A 258 40.51 -34.69 0.39
C SER A 258 41.22 -34.02 1.57
N GLY A 259 40.95 -34.49 2.81
CA GLY A 259 41.90 -34.33 3.92
C GLY A 259 41.32 -34.52 5.32
N LEU A 260 41.63 -35.67 5.93
CA LEU A 260 41.50 -36.00 7.36
C LEU A 260 41.81 -34.83 8.34
N THR A 261 40.99 -34.63 9.38
CA THR A 261 41.32 -34.89 10.81
C THR A 261 40.45 -34.12 11.83
N ASN A 262 40.01 -34.87 12.85
CA ASN A 262 39.79 -34.53 14.27
C ASN A 262 38.83 -33.42 14.74
N ARG A 263 37.77 -33.90 15.43
CA ARG A 263 37.05 -33.26 16.54
C ARG A 263 37.96 -32.48 17.48
N LYS A 264 37.54 -31.27 17.86
CA LYS A 264 37.67 -30.70 19.22
C LYS A 264 36.62 -29.59 19.43
N THR A 265 35.76 -29.77 20.44
CA THR A 265 34.88 -28.74 21.00
C THR A 265 35.70 -27.66 21.72
N PRO A 266 35.22 -26.40 21.74
CA PRO A 266 35.51 -25.51 22.87
C PRO A 266 34.27 -24.86 23.49
N SER A 267 34.34 -24.77 24.82
CA SER A 267 33.48 -24.11 25.82
C SER A 267 33.22 -22.61 25.57
N PRO A 268 32.12 -22.03 26.11
CA PRO A 268 31.74 -20.64 25.86
C PRO A 268 32.64 -19.64 26.60
N ARG A 269 33.35 -18.79 25.85
CA ARG A 269 33.98 -17.57 26.38
C ARG A 269 32.96 -16.43 26.38
N ARG A 270 32.65 -15.90 27.57
CA ARG A 270 31.98 -14.61 27.76
C ARG A 270 32.82 -13.52 27.07
N VAL A 271 32.27 -12.87 26.05
CA VAL A 271 32.81 -11.63 25.49
C VAL A 271 31.98 -10.48 26.04
N SER A 272 32.62 -9.62 26.84
CA SER A 272 32.10 -8.33 27.26
C SER A 272 32.02 -7.39 26.06
N ILE A 273 30.82 -6.91 25.74
CA ILE A 273 30.61 -5.92 24.67
C ILE A 273 30.93 -4.55 25.25
N HIS A 274 32.04 -3.95 24.78
CA HIS A 274 32.25 -2.51 24.88
C HIS A 274 31.30 -1.82 23.90
N GLU A 275 30.44 -0.93 24.40
CA GLU A 275 29.71 0.04 23.58
C GLU A 275 30.70 1.03 22.95
N SER A 276 30.88 0.95 21.64
CA SER A 276 31.51 1.99 20.84
C SER A 276 30.48 2.63 19.90
N ASN A 277 30.52 3.97 19.84
CA ASN A 277 29.69 4.85 19.03
C ASN A 277 29.64 4.40 17.56
N ASP A 278 28.42 4.18 17.04
CA ASP A 278 28.22 3.42 15.80
C ASP A 278 27.31 4.15 14.81
N ASP A 279 27.82 5.20 14.18
CA ASP A 279 27.16 5.87 13.03
C ASP A 279 27.01 4.92 11.82
N SER A 280 27.81 3.84 11.77
CA SER A 280 27.74 2.82 10.72
C SER A 280 26.52 1.89 10.87
N LYS A 281 26.00 1.72 12.10
CA LYS A 281 24.72 1.05 12.37
C LYS A 281 23.51 1.85 11.94
N LEU A 282 23.62 3.18 11.84
CA LEU A 282 22.49 4.05 11.47
C LEU A 282 22.05 3.76 10.03
N PHE A 283 22.99 3.76 9.07
CA PHE A 283 22.69 3.56 7.64
C PHE A 283 22.16 2.16 7.30
N LYS A 284 22.58 1.11 8.01
CA LYS A 284 22.15 -0.28 7.76
C LYS A 284 20.70 -0.56 8.16
N LYS A 285 20.02 0.36 8.86
CA LYS A 285 18.66 0.19 9.38
C LYS A 285 17.67 1.26 8.89
N LEU A 286 18.03 2.04 7.88
CA LEU A 286 17.20 3.14 7.41
C LEU A 286 16.11 2.74 6.41
N GLY A 287 16.19 1.56 5.77
CA GLY A 287 15.25 1.17 4.72
C GLY A 287 13.79 1.18 5.17
N ALA A 288 13.49 0.52 6.29
CA ALA A 288 12.15 0.53 6.89
C ALA A 288 11.69 1.94 7.31
N ASN A 289 12.59 2.75 7.87
CA ASN A 289 12.28 4.12 8.29
C ASN A 289 11.98 5.02 7.09
N LEU A 290 12.65 4.82 5.95
CA LEU A 290 12.40 5.54 4.72
C LEU A 290 11.07 5.14 4.08
N ASP A 291 10.71 3.85 4.11
CA ASP A 291 9.37 3.39 3.70
C ASP A 291 8.27 3.98 4.58
N GLU A 292 8.44 3.94 5.91
CA GLU A 292 7.52 4.56 6.86
C GLU A 292 7.36 6.06 6.58
N MET A 293 8.48 6.79 6.45
CA MET A 293 8.48 8.22 6.14
C MET A 293 7.75 8.50 4.83
N PHE A 294 8.06 7.77 3.77
CA PHE A 294 7.41 7.93 2.46
C PHE A 294 5.89 7.71 2.53
N LEU A 295 5.44 6.63 3.19
CA LEU A 295 4.03 6.28 3.30
C LEU A 295 3.23 7.26 4.16
N HIS A 296 3.84 7.84 5.19
CA HIS A 296 3.20 8.82 6.08
C HIS A 296 3.24 10.27 5.55
N THR A 297 4.05 10.57 4.53
CA THR A 297 4.23 11.93 3.99
C THR A 297 3.73 12.03 2.54
N SER A 298 4.62 12.00 1.55
CA SER A 298 4.29 12.21 0.13
C SER A 298 3.19 11.26 -0.35
N HIS A 299 3.31 9.95 -0.07
CA HIS A 299 2.34 8.98 -0.54
C HIS A 299 0.93 9.25 -0.02
N ALA A 300 0.72 9.27 1.31
CA ALA A 300 -0.60 9.47 1.89
C ALA A 300 -1.24 10.79 1.42
N LYS A 301 -0.46 11.88 1.35
CA LYS A 301 -0.92 13.20 0.95
C LYS A 301 -1.54 13.18 -0.45
N PHE A 302 -0.80 12.72 -1.45
CA PHE A 302 -1.29 12.67 -2.82
C PHE A 302 -2.33 11.55 -3.03
N TYR A 303 -2.19 10.43 -2.33
CA TYR A 303 -3.13 9.32 -2.42
C TYR A 303 -4.54 9.72 -1.97
N VAL A 304 -4.66 10.42 -0.83
CA VAL A 304 -5.96 10.93 -0.33
C VAL A 304 -6.50 12.01 -1.27
N SER A 305 -5.64 12.94 -1.72
CA SER A 305 -6.04 14.02 -2.64
C SER A 305 -6.61 13.47 -3.95
N LEU A 306 -5.90 12.56 -4.60
CA LEU A 306 -6.31 11.97 -5.89
C LEU A 306 -7.60 11.17 -5.78
N ASN A 307 -7.79 10.42 -4.68
CA ASN A 307 -9.03 9.67 -4.45
C ASN A 307 -10.24 10.58 -4.20
N ASN A 308 -10.03 11.74 -3.57
CA ASN A 308 -11.09 12.75 -3.40
C ASN A 308 -11.47 13.43 -4.71
N LEU A 309 -10.47 13.78 -5.53
CA LEU A 309 -10.71 14.36 -6.86
C LEU A 309 -11.39 13.36 -7.80
N ALA A 310 -11.14 12.06 -7.62
CA ALA A 310 -11.75 10.97 -8.38
C ALA A 310 -11.68 11.20 -9.90
N ILE A 311 -10.49 11.55 -10.41
CA ILE A 311 -10.25 11.72 -11.85
C ILE A 311 -10.06 10.35 -12.52
N ALA A 312 -9.42 9.42 -11.80
CA ALA A 312 -9.13 8.05 -12.20
C ALA A 312 -9.13 7.17 -10.94
N PRO A 313 -9.32 5.84 -11.06
CA PRO A 313 -9.18 4.96 -9.91
C PRO A 313 -7.73 4.97 -9.43
N CYS A 314 -7.50 5.25 -8.15
CA CYS A 314 -6.17 5.26 -7.54
C CYS A 314 -6.16 4.27 -6.37
N VAL A 315 -5.82 3.02 -6.65
CA VAL A 315 -5.91 1.89 -5.69
C VAL A 315 -4.51 1.45 -5.24
N ASN A 316 -4.41 0.88 -4.04
CA ASN A 316 -3.20 0.24 -3.51
C ASN A 316 -3.52 -1.20 -3.08
N GLY A 317 -2.60 -2.13 -3.33
CA GLY A 317 -2.83 -3.57 -3.25
C GLY A 317 -2.99 -4.18 -1.85
N LYS A 318 -2.90 -3.39 -0.78
CA LYS A 318 -2.85 -3.91 0.61
C LYS A 318 -4.18 -4.33 1.20
N SER A 319 -5.25 -3.59 0.92
CA SER A 319 -6.57 -3.81 1.50
C SER A 319 -7.65 -3.24 0.59
N ASN A 320 -8.40 -4.13 -0.07
CA ASN A 320 -9.40 -3.77 -1.05
C ASN A 320 -10.67 -4.61 -0.86
N MET A 321 -11.81 -3.94 -0.78
CA MET A 321 -13.13 -4.54 -0.65
C MET A 321 -13.99 -4.21 -1.87
N TYR A 322 -14.57 -5.22 -2.49
CA TYR A 322 -15.47 -5.07 -3.64
C TYR A 322 -16.36 -6.30 -3.77
N ARG A 323 -17.37 -6.22 -4.64
CA ARG A 323 -18.24 -7.38 -4.92
C ARG A 323 -17.63 -8.28 -5.98
N ARG A 324 -17.73 -9.59 -5.78
CA ARG A 324 -17.37 -10.62 -6.77
C ARG A 324 -18.23 -10.45 -8.02
N SER A 325 -19.53 -10.23 -7.85
CA SER A 325 -20.48 -9.97 -8.94
C SER A 325 -20.09 -8.76 -9.79
N ASP A 326 -19.64 -7.66 -9.17
CA ASP A 326 -19.18 -6.46 -9.87
C ASP A 326 -17.87 -6.70 -10.64
N LEU A 327 -16.96 -7.50 -10.09
CA LEU A 327 -15.74 -7.91 -10.77
C LEU A 327 -16.07 -8.78 -11.99
N ASP A 328 -16.92 -9.80 -11.83
CA ASP A 328 -17.36 -10.68 -12.92
C ASP A 328 -18.04 -9.88 -14.03
N GLN A 329 -18.92 -8.94 -13.67
CA GLN A 329 -19.56 -8.03 -14.62
C GLN A 329 -18.52 -7.14 -15.34
N SER A 330 -17.51 -6.64 -14.62
CA SER A 330 -16.50 -5.77 -15.20
C SER A 330 -15.68 -6.49 -16.28
N VAL A 331 -15.33 -7.75 -16.07
CA VAL A 331 -14.57 -8.56 -17.04
C VAL A 331 -15.45 -8.98 -18.22
N LYS A 332 -16.71 -9.35 -17.96
CA LYS A 332 -17.70 -9.67 -19.01
C LYS A 332 -17.89 -8.55 -20.02
N LEU A 333 -17.74 -7.29 -19.59
CA LEU A 333 -17.94 -6.11 -20.43
C LEU A 333 -16.69 -5.69 -21.23
N ILE A 334 -15.50 -6.22 -20.91
CA ILE A 334 -14.24 -5.88 -21.59
C ILE A 334 -14.31 -6.04 -23.11
N PRO A 335 -14.84 -7.15 -23.68
CA PRO A 335 -14.88 -7.32 -25.13
C PRO A 335 -15.67 -6.21 -25.85
N TYR A 336 -16.73 -5.70 -25.19
CA TYR A 336 -17.73 -4.81 -25.77
C TYR A 336 -17.44 -3.32 -25.55
N LYS A 337 -16.56 -2.96 -24.61
CA LYS A 337 -16.20 -1.57 -24.33
C LYS A 337 -14.88 -1.17 -25.01
N ASN A 338 -14.78 0.12 -25.32
CA ASN A 338 -13.54 0.70 -25.80
C ASN A 338 -12.74 1.19 -24.59
N SER A 339 -11.60 0.55 -24.33
CA SER A 339 -10.70 0.85 -23.22
C SER A 339 -9.29 0.98 -23.76
N GLN A 340 -8.53 1.99 -23.32
CA GLN A 340 -7.12 2.09 -23.68
C GLN A 340 -6.27 0.97 -23.05
N PHE A 341 -6.74 0.44 -21.91
CA PHE A 341 -6.07 -0.59 -21.12
C PHE A 341 -6.39 -2.02 -21.61
N PHE A 342 -7.61 -2.26 -22.09
CA PHE A 342 -8.08 -3.58 -22.51
C PHE A 342 -8.36 -3.70 -24.02
N LYS A 343 -7.65 -2.92 -24.85
CA LYS A 343 -7.86 -2.90 -26.31
C LYS A 343 -7.33 -4.11 -27.06
N ASP A 344 -6.35 -4.82 -26.52
CA ASP A 344 -5.70 -5.94 -27.21
C ASP A 344 -6.73 -7.05 -27.49
N THR A 345 -6.67 -7.61 -28.70
CA THR A 345 -7.58 -8.68 -29.13
C THR A 345 -7.44 -9.92 -28.26
N LYS A 346 -6.22 -10.29 -27.88
CA LYS A 346 -5.97 -11.44 -26.99
C LYS A 346 -6.54 -11.19 -25.60
N VAL A 347 -6.38 -9.98 -25.08
CA VAL A 347 -6.96 -9.57 -23.78
C VAL A 347 -8.47 -9.68 -23.80
N LYS A 348 -9.13 -9.26 -24.89
CA LYS A 348 -10.59 -9.40 -25.04
C LYS A 348 -11.04 -10.85 -25.15
N GLN A 349 -10.31 -11.69 -25.88
CA GLN A 349 -10.60 -13.12 -25.99
C GLN A 349 -10.51 -13.81 -24.63
N ASP A 350 -9.44 -13.55 -23.87
CA ASP A 350 -9.24 -14.14 -22.55
C ASP A 350 -10.32 -13.67 -21.56
N ALA A 351 -10.72 -12.40 -21.60
CA ALA A 351 -11.83 -11.90 -20.80
C ALA A 351 -13.13 -12.67 -21.09
N GLY A 352 -13.41 -12.94 -22.37
CA GLY A 352 -14.52 -13.80 -22.79
C GLY A 352 -14.40 -15.24 -22.27
N TYR A 353 -13.20 -15.83 -22.36
CA TYR A 353 -12.92 -17.17 -21.84
C TYR A 353 -13.19 -17.28 -20.34
N TYR A 354 -12.58 -16.42 -19.52
CA TYR A 354 -12.76 -16.48 -18.07
C TYR A 354 -14.21 -16.19 -17.63
N THR A 355 -14.93 -15.35 -18.38
CA THR A 355 -16.36 -15.12 -18.16
C THR A 355 -17.19 -16.38 -18.44
N SER A 356 -16.80 -17.19 -19.44
CA SER A 356 -17.53 -18.40 -19.81
C SER A 356 -17.43 -19.53 -18.77
N LEU A 357 -16.43 -19.48 -17.89
CA LEU A 357 -16.24 -20.46 -16.81
C LEU A 357 -17.23 -20.29 -15.65
N GLY A 358 -17.93 -19.15 -15.58
CA GLY A 358 -18.94 -18.87 -14.55
C GLY A 358 -18.47 -17.88 -13.47
N ILE A 359 -19.26 -17.81 -12.39
CA ILE A 359 -19.10 -16.84 -11.30
C ILE A 359 -17.78 -17.07 -10.56
N GLY A 360 -17.08 -15.98 -10.22
CA GLY A 360 -15.82 -16.00 -9.46
C GLY A 360 -14.56 -16.31 -10.29
N HIS A 361 -14.70 -16.71 -11.55
CA HIS A 361 -13.54 -16.97 -12.42
C HIS A 361 -12.90 -15.70 -12.98
N ALA A 362 -13.55 -14.54 -12.91
CA ALA A 362 -13.03 -13.30 -13.45
C ALA A 362 -11.72 -12.82 -12.79
N ILE A 363 -11.45 -13.21 -11.53
CA ILE A 363 -10.17 -12.89 -10.88
C ILE A 363 -8.97 -13.46 -11.64
N LYS A 364 -9.13 -14.63 -12.26
CA LYS A 364 -8.08 -15.33 -13.03
C LYS A 364 -7.60 -14.51 -14.22
N PHE A 365 -8.49 -13.71 -14.82
CA PHE A 365 -8.14 -12.77 -15.89
C PHE A 365 -7.04 -11.80 -15.46
N PHE A 366 -7.05 -11.35 -14.21
CA PHE A 366 -6.08 -10.38 -13.69
C PHE A 366 -4.72 -10.98 -13.33
N ALA A 367 -4.55 -12.31 -13.40
CA ALA A 367 -3.28 -12.97 -13.09
C ALA A 367 -2.14 -12.58 -14.05
N ARG A 368 -2.49 -11.97 -15.20
CA ARG A 368 -1.54 -11.42 -16.18
C ARG A 368 -0.84 -10.13 -15.73
N TYR A 369 -1.40 -9.42 -14.75
CA TYR A 369 -0.94 -8.09 -14.34
C TYR A 369 -0.27 -8.16 -12.97
N ILE A 370 0.94 -7.57 -12.82
CA ILE A 370 1.63 -7.49 -11.53
C ILE A 370 0.95 -6.51 -10.56
N GLY A 371 0.33 -5.45 -11.07
CA GLY A 371 -0.52 -4.53 -10.30
C GLY A 371 -1.99 -4.84 -10.55
N GLU A 372 -2.43 -6.00 -10.08
CA GLU A 372 -3.79 -6.51 -10.29
C GLU A 372 -4.84 -5.58 -9.72
N ASP A 373 -4.55 -4.97 -8.57
CA ASP A 373 -5.41 -4.06 -7.81
C ASP A 373 -5.79 -2.82 -8.62
N ASN A 374 -4.81 -2.20 -9.28
CA ASN A 374 -5.04 -1.07 -10.15
C ASN A 374 -5.86 -1.48 -11.38
N MET A 375 -5.54 -2.63 -11.99
CA MET A 375 -6.28 -3.14 -13.15
C MET A 375 -7.73 -3.50 -12.81
N ILE A 376 -7.98 -4.03 -11.62
CA ILE A 376 -9.33 -4.25 -11.08
C ILE A 376 -10.05 -2.91 -10.90
N GLY A 377 -9.37 -1.91 -10.30
CA GLY A 377 -9.90 -0.55 -10.16
C GLY A 377 -10.30 0.07 -11.50
N ILE A 378 -9.46 -0.06 -12.53
CA ILE A 378 -9.72 0.40 -13.90
C ILE A 378 -10.92 -0.35 -14.51
N ALA A 379 -10.97 -1.68 -14.37
CA ALA A 379 -12.08 -2.48 -14.89
C ALA A 379 -13.42 -2.05 -14.25
N LEU A 380 -13.47 -1.88 -12.93
CA LEU A 380 -14.68 -1.39 -12.24
C LEU A 380 -15.03 0.05 -12.66
N TRP A 381 -14.03 0.90 -12.85
CA TRP A 381 -14.20 2.30 -13.25
C TRP A 381 -14.77 2.47 -14.66
N GLU A 382 -14.21 1.76 -15.64
CA GLU A 382 -14.60 1.87 -17.06
C GLU A 382 -15.83 1.01 -17.38
N ASN A 383 -15.90 -0.19 -16.81
CA ASN A 383 -16.89 -1.18 -17.20
C ASN A 383 -18.15 -1.15 -16.34
N CYS A 384 -18.03 -0.85 -15.05
CA CYS A 384 -19.16 -0.80 -14.12
C CYS A 384 -19.56 0.62 -13.70
N GLN A 385 -18.99 1.66 -14.33
CA GLN A 385 -19.16 3.07 -13.94
C GLN A 385 -18.87 3.30 -12.45
N GLY A 386 -17.98 2.49 -11.87
CA GLY A 386 -17.64 2.55 -10.47
C GLY A 386 -16.72 3.71 -10.12
N ARG A 387 -16.60 3.95 -8.82
CA ARG A 387 -15.53 4.73 -8.20
C ARG A 387 -14.98 4.04 -6.96
N THR A 388 -13.86 4.55 -6.46
CA THR A 388 -13.30 4.18 -5.17
C THR A 388 -13.96 4.96 -4.03
N GLY A 389 -13.95 4.39 -2.83
CA GLY A 389 -14.35 5.05 -1.58
C GLY A 389 -13.34 4.76 -0.46
N LEU A 390 -12.87 5.80 0.21
CA LEU A 390 -12.04 5.70 1.42
C LEU A 390 -12.94 5.72 2.66
N THR A 391 -12.63 4.93 3.70
CA THR A 391 -13.42 4.96 4.95
C THR A 391 -12.96 6.03 5.94
N GLY A 392 -11.72 6.53 5.80
CA GLY A 392 -11.04 7.31 6.85
C GLY A 392 -10.24 6.44 7.83
N ASP A 393 -10.24 5.12 7.64
CA ASP A 393 -9.36 4.19 8.35
C ASP A 393 -8.02 4.02 7.60
N VAL A 394 -7.03 3.51 8.34
CA VAL A 394 -5.72 3.12 7.83
C VAL A 394 -5.51 1.62 8.01
N VAL A 395 -4.67 1.04 7.16
CA VAL A 395 -4.12 -0.30 7.39
C VAL A 395 -2.62 -0.20 7.58
N VAL A 396 -2.06 -1.00 8.48
CA VAL A 396 -0.68 -0.85 8.95
C VAL A 396 0.13 -2.10 8.62
N GLN A 397 1.23 -1.93 7.89
CA GLN A 397 2.20 -2.97 7.61
C GLN A 397 3.41 -2.83 8.55
N PRO A 398 3.74 -3.83 9.39
CA PRO A 398 4.97 -3.82 10.15
C PRO A 398 6.18 -4.14 9.25
N LEU A 399 7.25 -3.36 9.39
CA LEU A 399 8.52 -3.54 8.68
C LEU A 399 9.65 -3.72 9.69
N ILE A 400 10.37 -4.84 9.62
CA ILE A 400 11.55 -5.04 10.49
C ILE A 400 12.77 -4.38 9.86
N SER A 401 13.53 -3.68 10.70
CA SER A 401 14.88 -3.23 10.39
C SER A 401 15.89 -4.34 10.68
N THR A 402 15.87 -5.44 9.91
CA THR A 402 16.94 -6.47 10.00
C THR A 402 18.20 -5.97 9.29
N GLN A 403 19.31 -6.73 9.39
CA GLN A 403 20.54 -6.43 8.62
C GLN A 403 20.30 -6.35 7.11
N ASN A 404 19.16 -6.86 6.61
CA ASN A 404 18.77 -6.93 5.20
C ASN A 404 17.73 -5.85 4.80
N ASN A 405 17.61 -4.74 5.54
CA ASN A 405 16.72 -3.63 5.17
C ASN A 405 17.47 -2.29 5.08
N SER A 406 18.37 -2.25 4.11
CA SER A 406 19.23 -1.12 3.78
C SER A 406 18.49 -0.02 3.01
N VAL A 407 19.15 1.13 2.84
CA VAL A 407 18.67 2.20 1.95
C VAL A 407 18.55 1.72 0.50
N ASN A 408 19.42 0.79 0.06
CA ASN A 408 19.32 0.20 -1.28
C ASN A 408 18.03 -0.59 -1.44
N ASP A 409 17.61 -1.35 -0.41
CA ASP A 409 16.36 -2.12 -0.48
C ASP A 409 15.14 -1.21 -0.61
N TYR A 410 15.15 -0.07 0.11
CA TYR A 410 14.16 0.99 -0.08
C TYR A 410 14.17 1.54 -1.51
N ILE A 411 15.33 1.87 -2.06
CA ILE A 411 15.50 2.36 -3.44
C ILE A 411 14.93 1.34 -4.41
N GLN A 412 15.30 0.07 -4.32
CA GLN A 412 14.83 -0.99 -5.20
C GLN A 412 13.32 -1.18 -5.10
N ARG A 413 12.74 -1.12 -3.88
CA ARG A 413 11.27 -1.22 -3.70
C ARG A 413 10.57 -0.09 -4.43
N ARG A 414 11.04 1.15 -4.26
CA ARG A 414 10.47 2.32 -4.92
C ARG A 414 10.65 2.27 -6.44
N VAL A 415 11.83 1.89 -6.93
CA VAL A 415 12.13 1.74 -8.37
C VAL A 415 11.21 0.71 -9.00
N ARG A 416 11.03 -0.45 -8.35
CA ARG A 416 10.14 -1.52 -8.81
C ARG A 416 8.72 -0.99 -9.05
N TRP A 417 8.12 -0.39 -8.02
CA TRP A 417 6.74 0.11 -8.10
C TRP A 417 6.59 1.30 -9.05
N LEU A 418 7.62 2.12 -9.22
CA LEU A 418 7.65 3.16 -10.25
C LEU A 418 7.70 2.59 -11.66
N ARG A 419 8.49 1.54 -11.90
CA ARG A 419 8.52 0.84 -13.18
C ARG A 419 7.16 0.23 -13.52
N VAL A 420 6.47 -0.35 -12.53
CA VAL A 420 5.09 -0.84 -12.72
C VAL A 420 4.15 0.31 -13.10
N ARG A 421 4.18 1.42 -12.36
CA ARG A 421 3.32 2.59 -12.59
C ARG A 421 3.62 3.32 -13.90
N LYS A 422 4.86 3.32 -14.38
CA LYS A 422 5.25 3.88 -15.69
C LYS A 422 4.41 3.31 -16.83
N TYR A 423 4.01 2.03 -16.74
CA TYR A 423 3.16 1.41 -17.75
C TYR A 423 1.66 1.62 -17.44
N MET A 424 1.25 1.48 -16.18
CA MET A 424 -0.18 1.56 -15.82
C MET A 424 -0.74 2.98 -15.82
N VAL A 425 0.03 3.96 -15.37
CA VAL A 425 -0.37 5.35 -15.15
C VAL A 425 0.76 6.30 -15.56
N LEU A 426 1.16 6.24 -16.83
CA LEU A 426 2.33 6.94 -17.36
C LEU A 426 2.33 8.43 -17.05
N LEU A 427 1.23 9.14 -17.32
CA LEU A 427 1.17 10.59 -17.11
C LEU A 427 1.40 10.98 -15.65
N ALA A 428 0.74 10.28 -14.71
CA ALA A 428 0.94 10.48 -13.28
C ALA A 428 2.37 10.15 -12.85
N THR A 429 2.97 9.11 -13.44
CA THR A 429 4.35 8.71 -13.17
C THR A 429 5.34 9.76 -13.68
N LEU A 430 5.11 10.35 -14.86
CA LEU A 430 5.98 11.38 -15.43
C LEU A 430 6.03 12.67 -14.58
N ILE A 431 4.92 13.01 -13.93
CA ILE A 431 4.80 14.23 -13.12
C ILE A 431 5.23 14.05 -11.66
N GLU A 432 5.41 12.80 -11.18
CA GLU A 432 5.75 12.48 -9.79
C GLU A 432 6.98 13.25 -9.24
N PRO A 433 8.07 13.50 -9.99
CA PRO A 433 9.17 14.30 -9.44
C PRO A 433 8.72 15.70 -9.03
N THR A 434 7.79 16.28 -9.76
CA THR A 434 7.29 17.64 -9.51
C THR A 434 6.33 17.71 -8.30
N THR A 435 5.90 16.55 -7.78
CA THR A 435 5.07 16.48 -6.56
C THR A 435 5.90 16.49 -5.28
N GLU A 436 7.21 16.28 -5.38
CA GLU A 436 8.14 16.27 -4.24
C GLU A 436 8.66 17.68 -3.92
N SER A 437 9.01 17.94 -2.66
CA SER A 437 9.22 19.30 -2.14
C SER A 437 10.33 20.06 -2.88
N LEU A 438 11.43 19.38 -3.19
CA LEU A 438 12.59 20.01 -3.82
C LEU A 438 12.28 20.50 -5.24
N ILE A 439 11.74 19.64 -6.11
CA ILE A 439 11.48 19.99 -7.50
C ILE A 439 10.28 20.94 -7.60
N CYS A 440 9.24 20.73 -6.80
CA CYS A 440 8.13 21.67 -6.67
C CYS A 440 8.62 23.06 -6.25
N GLY A 441 9.49 23.11 -5.23
CA GLY A 441 10.10 24.35 -4.74
C GLY A 441 10.98 25.05 -5.77
N LEU A 442 11.74 24.31 -6.59
CA LEU A 442 12.53 24.87 -7.69
C LEU A 442 11.63 25.50 -8.76
N TYR A 443 10.54 24.83 -9.15
CA TYR A 443 9.56 25.36 -10.10
C TYR A 443 8.90 26.63 -9.55
N GLY A 444 8.41 26.57 -8.30
CA GLY A 444 7.77 27.71 -7.65
C GLY A 444 8.71 28.90 -7.49
N THR A 445 9.96 28.65 -7.08
CA THR A 445 10.96 29.72 -6.91
C THR A 445 11.32 30.36 -8.23
N TYR A 446 11.55 29.58 -9.29
CA TYR A 446 11.80 30.11 -10.62
C TYR A 446 10.62 30.94 -11.14
N ALA A 447 9.41 30.41 -11.01
CA ALA A 447 8.18 31.06 -11.45
C ALA A 447 7.94 32.40 -10.74
N ILE A 448 7.99 32.39 -9.41
CA ILE A 448 7.72 33.58 -8.59
C ILE A 448 8.82 34.62 -8.77
N SER A 449 10.09 34.19 -8.87
CA SER A 449 11.20 35.11 -9.15
C SER A 449 11.07 35.79 -10.51
N THR A 450 10.61 35.03 -11.52
CA THR A 450 10.45 35.54 -12.87
C THR A 450 9.27 36.51 -12.98
N VAL A 451 8.12 36.18 -12.38
CA VAL A 451 6.88 36.96 -12.50
C VAL A 451 6.83 38.16 -11.54
N PHE A 452 7.32 37.99 -10.30
CA PHE A 452 7.10 38.99 -9.23
C PHE A 452 8.38 39.70 -8.74
N PHE A 453 9.57 39.22 -9.09
CA PHE A 453 10.84 39.79 -8.61
C PHE A 453 11.74 40.24 -9.76
N ASN A 454 11.24 41.14 -10.61
CA ASN A 454 11.98 41.78 -11.70
C ASN A 454 12.76 40.81 -12.60
N GLY A 455 12.19 39.62 -12.86
CA GLY A 455 12.90 38.63 -13.68
C GLY A 455 14.14 38.06 -13.03
N ALA A 456 14.18 37.89 -11.71
CA ALA A 456 15.24 37.13 -11.05
C ALA A 456 15.12 35.64 -11.39
N TRP A 457 16.25 34.91 -11.41
CA TRP A 457 16.25 33.47 -11.70
C TRP A 457 15.90 32.63 -10.47
N PHE A 458 16.29 33.10 -9.29
CA PHE A 458 16.11 32.34 -8.05
C PHE A 458 16.05 33.25 -6.84
N ASN A 459 14.97 33.14 -6.06
CA ASN A 459 14.79 33.82 -4.80
C ASN A 459 14.97 32.83 -3.64
N LYS A 460 16.12 32.94 -2.94
CA LYS A 460 16.46 32.06 -1.82
C LYS A 460 15.44 32.13 -0.69
N SER A 461 14.92 33.31 -0.39
CA SER A 461 13.95 33.50 0.69
C SER A 461 12.63 32.79 0.38
N TRP A 462 12.16 32.84 -0.87
CA TRP A 462 10.96 32.09 -1.28
C TRP A 462 11.16 30.58 -1.23
N PHE A 463 12.29 30.08 -1.73
CA PHE A 463 12.59 28.65 -1.67
C PHE A 463 12.64 28.14 -0.23
N LEU A 464 13.32 28.87 0.67
CA LEU A 464 13.38 28.53 2.09
C LEU A 464 12.00 28.58 2.75
N PHE A 465 11.16 29.57 2.41
CA PHE A 465 9.78 29.66 2.91
C PHE A 465 8.93 28.47 2.47
N HIS A 466 9.00 28.10 1.19
CA HIS A 466 8.34 26.92 0.66
C HIS A 466 8.78 25.64 1.38
N MET A 467 10.09 25.43 1.51
CA MET A 467 10.66 24.27 2.20
C MET A 467 10.22 24.23 3.67
N LEU A 468 10.21 25.37 4.36
CA LEU A 468 9.76 25.46 5.74
C LEU A 468 8.29 25.04 5.89
N ILE A 469 7.39 25.55 5.03
CA ILE A 469 5.99 25.14 5.03
C ILE A 469 5.88 23.63 4.75
N TRP A 470 6.61 23.13 3.76
CA TRP A 470 6.55 21.72 3.40
C TRP A 470 6.97 20.81 4.56
N ILE A 471 8.09 21.14 5.22
CA ILE A 471 8.58 20.46 6.42
C ILE A 471 7.52 20.47 7.52
N ILE A 472 6.92 21.62 7.81
CA ILE A 472 5.87 21.74 8.85
C ILE A 472 4.67 20.86 8.50
N THR A 473 4.20 20.90 7.25
CA THR A 473 3.03 20.09 6.85
C THR A 473 3.31 18.60 6.88
N ASP A 474 4.48 18.16 6.41
CA ASP A 474 4.88 16.75 6.47
C ASP A 474 5.06 16.27 7.91
N TYR A 475 5.62 17.10 8.79
CA TYR A 475 5.77 16.78 10.21
C TYR A 475 4.40 16.61 10.88
N VAL A 476 3.49 17.57 10.71
CA VAL A 476 2.14 17.52 11.28
C VAL A 476 1.35 16.32 10.73
N GLN A 477 1.43 16.07 9.42
CA GLN A 477 0.75 14.95 8.77
C GLN A 477 1.27 13.61 9.28
N TYR A 478 2.60 13.45 9.35
CA TYR A 478 3.24 12.23 9.82
C TYR A 478 2.74 11.84 11.21
N TYR A 479 2.76 12.79 12.16
CA TYR A 479 2.30 12.52 13.53
C TYR A 479 0.77 12.41 13.62
N THR A 480 0.00 13.03 12.74
CA THR A 480 -1.45 12.81 12.66
C THR A 480 -1.73 11.33 12.34
N LEU A 481 -1.04 10.76 11.35
CA LEU A 481 -1.22 9.37 10.93
C LEU A 481 -0.63 8.34 11.92
N ILE A 482 0.50 8.67 12.56
CA ILE A 482 1.05 7.85 13.67
C ILE A 482 0.07 7.81 14.84
N ASN A 483 -0.45 8.97 15.26
CA ASN A 483 -1.42 9.04 16.35
C ASN A 483 -2.74 8.34 16.00
N HIS A 484 -3.20 8.45 14.75
CA HIS A 484 -4.35 7.70 14.25
C HIS A 484 -4.14 6.18 14.35
N SER A 485 -2.95 5.70 13.96
CA SER A 485 -2.60 4.27 14.03
C SER A 485 -2.56 3.77 15.48
N LEU A 486 -2.18 4.64 16.41
CA LEU A 486 -2.11 4.37 17.86
C LEU A 486 -3.39 4.70 18.62
N ASP A 487 -4.42 5.23 17.95
CA ASP A 487 -5.66 5.61 18.58
C ASP A 487 -6.38 4.36 19.09
N ASN A 488 -6.54 4.26 20.41
CA ASN A 488 -7.22 3.17 21.08
C ASN A 488 -8.75 3.38 21.12
N SER A 489 -9.25 4.53 20.67
CA SER A 489 -10.69 4.77 20.62
C SER A 489 -11.35 3.85 19.59
N ASN A 490 -12.55 3.36 19.92
CA ASN A 490 -13.40 2.60 19.00
C ASN A 490 -12.76 1.32 18.44
N ILE A 491 -11.86 0.68 19.20
CA ILE A 491 -11.30 -0.62 18.82
C ILE A 491 -11.15 -1.52 20.03
N ASN A 492 -11.20 -2.83 19.78
CA ASN A 492 -11.15 -3.84 20.84
C ASN A 492 -9.72 -4.26 21.18
N TYR A 493 -8.78 -4.10 20.24
CA TYR A 493 -7.42 -4.60 20.38
C TYR A 493 -6.43 -3.77 19.56
N ILE A 494 -5.25 -3.53 20.15
CA ILE A 494 -4.05 -3.06 19.44
C ILE A 494 -2.90 -3.98 19.82
N PRO A 495 -2.14 -4.47 18.83
CA PRO A 495 -1.03 -5.35 19.09
C PRO A 495 0.12 -4.62 19.80
N THR A 496 0.87 -5.38 20.60
CA THR A 496 1.96 -4.86 21.43
C THR A 496 3.05 -4.16 20.61
N TRP A 497 3.41 -4.71 19.45
CA TRP A 497 4.38 -4.10 18.54
C TRP A 497 3.94 -2.72 18.05
N LEU A 498 2.63 -2.51 17.81
CA LEU A 498 2.12 -1.22 17.35
C LEU A 498 2.15 -0.18 18.48
N LYS A 499 1.79 -0.57 19.71
CA LYS A 499 1.90 0.31 20.89
C LYS A 499 3.34 0.76 21.17
N GLY A 500 4.30 -0.12 20.87
CA GLY A 500 5.72 0.06 21.13
C GLY A 500 6.55 0.60 19.97
N ILE A 501 5.95 1.14 18.91
CA ILE A 501 6.71 1.60 17.73
C ILE A 501 7.71 2.72 18.10
N PRO A 502 8.98 2.63 17.65
CA PRO A 502 9.99 3.65 17.91
C PRO A 502 9.63 5.04 17.37
N SER A 503 8.91 5.09 16.24
CA SER A 503 8.54 6.32 15.53
C SER A 503 7.65 7.25 16.34
N LYS A 504 6.87 6.71 17.28
CA LYS A 504 6.10 7.49 18.25
C LYS A 504 6.95 8.52 19.01
N ASN A 505 8.20 8.16 19.31
CA ASN A 505 9.09 8.94 20.17
C ASN A 505 10.26 9.58 19.41
N TYR A 506 10.18 9.69 18.07
CA TYR A 506 11.21 10.40 17.32
C TYR A 506 11.24 11.87 17.74
N ASN A 507 12.43 12.38 18.06
CA ASN A 507 12.62 13.82 18.15
C ASN A 507 12.62 14.44 16.75
N PHE A 508 12.42 15.76 16.69
CA PHE A 508 12.36 16.48 15.41
C PHE A 508 13.61 16.24 14.55
N PHE A 509 14.81 16.22 15.14
CA PHE A 509 16.06 16.04 14.39
C PHE A 509 16.18 14.68 13.72
N LYS A 510 15.80 13.60 14.41
CA LYS A 510 15.79 12.25 13.85
C LYS A 510 14.76 12.13 12.74
N TRP A 511 13.55 12.64 12.97
CA TRP A 511 12.51 12.68 11.95
C TRP A 511 12.97 13.48 10.72
N PHE A 512 13.53 14.67 10.93
CA PHE A 512 13.99 15.57 9.88
C PHE A 512 15.13 14.96 9.07
N TYR A 513 16.07 14.28 9.73
CA TYR A 513 17.16 13.58 9.05
C TYR A 513 16.65 12.49 8.09
N ILE A 514 15.70 11.66 8.52
CA ILE A 514 15.10 10.61 7.69
C ILE A 514 14.27 11.24 6.56
N TRP A 515 13.49 12.27 6.87
CA TRP A 515 12.70 13.03 5.91
C TRP A 515 13.59 13.63 4.81
N LEU A 516 14.71 14.23 5.20
CA LEU A 516 15.67 14.86 4.29
C LEU A 516 16.26 13.84 3.33
N ILE A 517 16.71 12.68 3.83
CA ILE A 517 17.23 11.59 2.98
C ILE A 517 16.15 11.15 1.98
N ARG A 518 14.91 10.98 2.42
CA ARG A 518 13.80 10.59 1.54
C ARG A 518 13.58 11.60 0.42
N GLU A 519 13.55 12.90 0.73
CA GLU A 519 13.36 13.97 -0.26
C GLU A 519 14.50 14.00 -1.29
N PHE A 520 15.76 13.85 -0.86
CA PHE A 520 16.90 13.80 -1.79
C PHE A 520 16.93 12.53 -2.66
N LEU A 521 16.44 11.39 -2.15
CA LEU A 521 16.37 10.14 -2.91
C LEU A 521 15.23 10.11 -3.93
N ALA A 522 14.21 10.96 -3.80
CA ALA A 522 13.00 10.88 -4.63
C ALA A 522 13.27 11.04 -6.13
N LEU A 523 14.03 12.08 -6.53
CA LEU A 523 14.38 12.30 -7.94
C LEU A 523 15.32 11.20 -8.50
N PRO A 524 16.45 10.84 -7.84
CA PRO A 524 17.30 9.74 -8.30
C PRO A 524 16.55 8.42 -8.50
N ILE A 525 15.70 8.04 -7.54
CA ILE A 525 14.84 6.85 -7.63
C ILE A 525 13.97 6.91 -8.89
N TRP A 526 13.34 8.06 -9.14
CA TRP A 526 12.50 8.24 -10.33
C TRP A 526 13.31 8.11 -11.62
N ILE A 527 14.50 8.73 -11.71
CA ILE A 527 15.37 8.63 -12.90
C ILE A 527 15.75 7.17 -13.17
N ILE A 528 16.20 6.43 -12.15
CA ILE A 528 16.57 5.01 -12.27
C ILE A 528 15.39 4.16 -12.73
N ALA A 529 14.19 4.46 -12.23
CA ALA A 529 12.97 3.76 -12.62
C ALA A 529 12.58 4.07 -14.07
N MET A 530 12.69 5.33 -14.52
CA MET A 530 12.31 5.74 -15.87
C MET A 530 13.26 5.23 -16.94
N ILE A 531 14.55 5.12 -16.64
CA ILE A 531 15.55 4.54 -17.56
C ILE A 531 15.40 3.02 -17.68
N GLY A 532 15.09 2.33 -16.57
CA GLY A 532 14.95 0.88 -16.55
C GLY A 532 13.60 0.36 -17.06
N HIS A 533 13.58 -0.93 -17.41
CA HIS A 533 12.38 -1.64 -17.88
C HIS A 533 12.11 -2.96 -17.13
N GLU A 534 13.15 -3.56 -16.55
CA GLU A 534 13.07 -4.82 -15.83
C GLU A 534 12.61 -4.64 -14.38
N ILE A 535 11.87 -5.61 -13.86
CA ILE A 535 11.36 -5.64 -12.49
C ILE A 535 11.71 -7.00 -11.89
N ASP A 536 12.40 -7.00 -10.76
CA ASP A 536 12.51 -8.21 -9.95
C ASP A 536 11.25 -8.40 -9.10
N TRP A 537 10.60 -9.56 -9.28
CA TRP A 537 9.43 -9.98 -8.51
C TRP A 537 9.63 -11.37 -7.93
N ARG A 538 9.76 -11.45 -6.60
CA ARG A 538 10.02 -12.71 -5.85
C ARG A 538 11.26 -13.48 -6.35
N GLY A 539 12.31 -12.76 -6.75
CA GLY A 539 13.59 -13.33 -7.17
C GLY A 539 13.64 -13.77 -8.63
N LYS A 540 12.73 -13.25 -9.44
CA LYS A 540 12.63 -13.54 -10.87
C LYS A 540 12.55 -12.23 -11.65
N PRO A 541 13.35 -12.05 -12.70
CA PRO A 541 13.29 -10.86 -13.54
C PRO A 541 12.05 -10.92 -14.45
N PHE A 542 11.33 -9.82 -14.53
CA PHE A 542 10.18 -9.63 -15.41
C PHE A 542 10.32 -8.37 -16.25
N VAL A 543 9.72 -8.37 -17.43
CA VAL A 543 9.46 -7.16 -18.22
C VAL A 543 7.95 -6.95 -18.34
N ILE A 544 7.53 -5.69 -18.21
CA ILE A 544 6.15 -5.29 -18.45
C ILE A 544 6.01 -4.90 -19.92
N LYS A 545 5.10 -5.58 -20.62
CA LYS A 545 4.75 -5.33 -22.01
C LYS A 545 3.87 -4.08 -22.15
N LYS A 546 3.72 -3.59 -23.38
CA LYS A 546 2.88 -2.41 -23.68
C LYS A 546 1.40 -2.62 -23.36
N ASP A 547 0.94 -3.87 -23.30
CA ASP A 547 -0.40 -4.27 -22.90
C ASP A 547 -0.52 -4.49 -21.38
N LEU A 548 0.49 -4.07 -20.60
CA LEU A 548 0.60 -4.18 -19.14
C LEU A 548 0.82 -5.59 -18.61
N THR A 549 0.84 -6.61 -19.48
CA THR A 549 1.13 -7.97 -19.06
C THR A 549 2.60 -8.11 -18.66
N ALA A 550 2.88 -8.99 -17.70
CA ALA A 550 4.24 -9.32 -17.32
C ALA A 550 4.72 -10.59 -18.04
N GLU A 551 5.99 -10.58 -18.44
CA GLU A 551 6.70 -11.72 -19.01
C GLU A 551 7.98 -11.93 -18.20
N GLU A 552 8.21 -13.16 -17.75
CA GLU A 552 9.45 -13.58 -17.08
C GLU A 552 10.58 -13.60 -18.11
N LEU A 553 11.76 -13.09 -17.74
CA LEU A 553 12.95 -13.02 -18.60
C LEU A 553 13.83 -14.27 -18.52
#